data_AF-K7B0Z4-F1
#
_entry.id   AF-K7B0Z4-F1
#
_cell.length_a   1.000
_cell.length_b   1.000
_cell.length_c   1.000
_cell.angle_alpha   90.00
_cell.angle_beta   90.00
_cell.angle_gamma   90.00
#
_symmetry.space_group_name_H-M   'P 1'
#
loop_
_entity.id
_entity.type
_entity.pdbx_description
1 polymer ?
#
loop_
_entity_poly.entity_id
_entity_poly.type
_entity_poly.pdbx_seq_one_letter_code
_entity_poly.pdbx_strand_id
1 'polypeptide(L)' 'RARFEEMNMDLFRKCMEPVEKCLRDAKMDKSTVHDVVLVGGSTRIPKVQQLLQDFFNGKELCKSINPDEAVAYGAA' A
#
# COMPACT_ATOMS: atom_id res chain seq x y z
N ARG A 1 14.67 -12.85 4.21
CA ARG A 1 13.96 -11.55 4.27
C ARG A 1 14.82 -10.41 3.73
N ALA A 2 15.92 -10.02 4.39
CA ALA A 2 16.77 -8.92 3.94
C ALA A 2 17.26 -9.02 2.48
N ARG A 3 17.82 -10.17 2.06
CA ARG A 3 18.24 -10.40 0.67
C ARG A 3 17.09 -10.32 -0.35
N PHE A 4 15.90 -10.80 0.01
CA PHE A 4 14.71 -10.69 -0.84
C PHE A 4 14.28 -9.23 -0.97
N GLU A 5 14.26 -8.49 0.14
CA GLU A 5 13.92 -7.07 0.14
C GLU A 5 14.93 -6.25 -0.65
N GLU A 6 16.23 -6.55 -0.54
CA GLU A 6 17.31 -5.91 -1.28
C GLU A 6 17.16 -6.15 -2.80
N MET A 7 16.94 -7.40 -3.21
CA MET A 7 16.79 -7.78 -4.62
C MET A 7 15.55 -7.16 -5.28
N ASN A 8 14.50 -6.84 -4.51
CA ASN A 8 13.23 -6.31 -5.01
C ASN A 8 13.00 -4.85 -4.62
N MET A 9 13.99 -4.17 -4.03
CA MET A 9 13.82 -2.82 -3.50
C MET A 9 13.44 -1.82 -4.60
N ASP A 10 13.97 -1.99 -5.80
CA ASP A 10 13.62 -1.14 -6.95
C ASP A 10 12.15 -1.34 -7.36
N LEU A 11 11.67 -2.59 -7.39
CA LEU A 11 10.27 -2.92 -7.69
C LEU A 11 9.34 -2.35 -6.62
N PHE A 12 9.68 -2.50 -5.34
CA PHE A 12 8.88 -1.96 -4.25
C PHE A 12 8.78 -0.44 -4.28
N ARG A 13 9.86 0.25 -4.66
CA ARG A 13 9.85 1.72 -4.84
C ARG A 13 9.01 2.15 -6.04
N LYS A 14 9.11 1.44 -7.17
CA LYS A 14 8.27 1.70 -8.36
C LYS A 14 6.78 1.58 -8.03
N CYS A 15 6.38 0.70 -7.11
CA CYS A 15 4.99 0.61 -6.65
C CYS A 15 4.46 1.88 -5.96
N MET A 16 5.32 2.79 -5.49
CA MET A 16 4.90 4.05 -4.86
C MET A 16 4.59 5.15 -5.89
N GLU A 17 5.19 5.09 -7.08
CA GLU A 17 4.96 6.10 -8.13
C GLU A 17 3.46 6.20 -8.55
N PRO A 18 2.72 5.09 -8.72
CA PRO A 18 1.27 5.14 -8.96
C PRO A 18 0.47 5.73 -7.80
N VAL A 19 0.90 5.53 -6.55
CA VAL A 19 0.21 6.08 -5.37
C VAL A 19 0.31 7.60 -5.38
N GLU A 20 1.51 8.14 -5.60
CA GLU A 20 1.72 9.58 -5.75
C GLU A 20 0.95 10.15 -6.94
N LYS A 21 0.98 9.46 -8.08
CA LYS A 21 0.24 9.89 -9.27
C LYS A 21 -1.25 9.95 -9.00
N CYS A 22 -1.81 8.93 -8.35
CA CYS A 22 -3.23 8.90 -7.98
C CYS A 22 -3.63 10.10 -7.11
N LEU A 23 -2.83 10.44 -6.10
CA LEU A 23 -3.06 11.61 -5.26
C LEU A 23 -2.97 12.93 -6.04
N ARG A 24 -1.98 13.06 -6.94
CA ARG A 24 -1.84 14.24 -7.80
C ARG A 24 -3.04 14.39 -8.74
N ASP A 25 -3.46 13.31 -9.39
CA ASP A 25 -4.59 13.29 -10.31
C ASP A 25 -5.91 13.64 -9.58
N ALA A 26 -6.05 13.18 -8.32
CA ALA A 26 -7.16 13.53 -7.44
C ALA A 26 -7.06 14.92 -6.81
N LYS A 27 -5.93 15.63 -6.96
CA LYS A 27 -5.61 16.90 -6.28
C LYS A 27 -5.76 16.80 -4.75
N MET A 28 -5.39 15.67 -4.18
CA MET A 28 -5.48 15.40 -2.74
C MET A 28 -4.09 15.40 -2.11
N ASP A 29 -3.99 15.99 -0.92
CA ASP A 29 -2.81 15.81 -0.08
C ASP A 29 -2.87 14.46 0.64
N LYS A 30 -1.72 13.82 0.85
CA LYS A 30 -1.65 12.53 1.54
C LYS A 30 -2.25 12.53 2.95
N SER A 31 -2.28 13.69 3.63
CA SER A 31 -2.89 13.84 4.96
C SER A 31 -4.41 13.73 4.96
N THR A 32 -5.06 13.98 3.81
CA THR A 32 -6.53 13.92 3.71
C THR A 32 -7.05 12.51 3.43
N VAL A 33 -6.15 11.54 3.22
CA VAL A 33 -6.51 10.12 3.11
C VAL A 33 -6.88 9.60 4.50
N HIS A 34 -8.13 9.22 4.70
CA HIS A 34 -8.63 8.75 5.99
C HIS A 34 -8.16 7.33 6.29
N ASP A 35 -8.35 6.43 5.33
CA ASP A 35 -8.06 5.00 5.47
C ASP A 35 -7.22 4.49 4.29
N VAL A 36 -6.33 3.54 4.58
CA VAL A 36 -5.53 2.85 3.57
C VAL A 36 -5.80 1.36 3.69
N VAL A 37 -6.55 0.81 2.73
CA VAL A 37 -6.93 -0.61 2.71
C VAL A 37 -5.96 -1.40 1.84
N LEU A 38 -5.46 -2.53 2.37
CA LEU A 38 -4.55 -3.42 1.65
C LEU A 38 -5.33 -4.54 0.96
N VAL A 39 -5.12 -4.68 -0.35
CA VAL A 39 -5.81 -5.68 -1.19
C VAL A 39 -4.81 -6.41 -2.08
N GLY A 40 -4.95 -7.74 -2.16
CA GLY A 40 -4.07 -8.64 -2.91
C GLY A 40 -2.91 -9.21 -2.10
N GLY A 41 -2.56 -10.48 -2.32
CA GLY A 41 -1.60 -11.23 -1.50
C GLY A 41 -0.20 -10.61 -1.38
N SER A 42 0.29 -9.90 -2.40
CA SER A 42 1.60 -9.22 -2.34
C SER A 42 1.65 -8.10 -1.30
N THR A 43 0.50 -7.57 -0.87
CA THR A 43 0.44 -6.58 0.23
C THR A 43 0.80 -7.19 1.59
N ARG A 44 0.90 -8.52 1.71
CA ARG A 44 1.41 -9.21 2.90
C ARG A 44 2.92 -9.03 3.09
N ILE A 45 3.65 -8.54 2.08
CA ILE A 45 5.09 -8.29 2.17
C ILE A 45 5.34 -7.15 3.18
N PRO A 46 6.07 -7.40 4.29
CA PRO A 46 6.26 -6.39 5.33
C PRO A 46 6.95 -5.11 4.85
N LYS A 47 7.87 -5.22 3.88
CA LYS A 47 8.58 -4.05 3.34
C LYS A 47 7.67 -3.13 2.54
N VAL A 48 6.70 -3.69 1.80
CA VAL A 48 5.70 -2.91 1.07
C VAL A 48 4.78 -2.17 2.04
N GLN A 49 4.33 -2.86 3.10
CA GLN A 49 3.54 -2.22 4.17
C GLN A 49 4.32 -1.08 4.84
N GLN A 50 5.60 -1.30 5.14
CA GLN A 50 6.44 -0.26 5.74
C GLN A 50 6.58 0.95 4.82
N LEU A 51 6.89 0.75 3.53
CA LEU A 51 7.02 1.85 2.57
C LEU A 51 5.73 2.66 2.44
N LEU A 52 4.57 1.99 2.42
CA LEU A 52 3.28 2.64 2.33
C LEU A 52 2.94 3.40 3.62
N GLN A 53 3.24 2.81 4.79
CA GLN A 53 3.08 3.48 6.08
C GLN A 53 3.97 4.72 6.17
N ASP A 54 5.24 4.61 5.79
CA ASP A 54 6.18 5.74 5.74
C ASP A 54 5.68 6.84 4.79
N PHE A 55 5.14 6.45 3.62
CA PHE A 55 4.56 7.36 2.64
C PHE A 55 3.40 8.18 3.22
N PHE A 56 2.51 7.53 3.98
CA PHE A 56 1.39 8.16 4.69
C PHE A 56 1.76 8.65 6.10
N ASN A 57 3.03 9.03 6.33
CA ASN A 57 3.53 9.64 7.56
C ASN A 57 3.25 8.80 8.83
N GLY A 58 3.40 7.48 8.74
CA GLY A 58 3.22 6.56 9.88
C GLY A 58 1.78 6.09 10.10
N LYS A 59 0.82 6.53 9.27
CA LYS A 59 -0.60 6.12 9.36
C LYS A 59 -0.75 4.60 9.41
N GLU A 60 -1.58 4.11 10.32
CA GLU A 60 -1.88 2.69 10.44
C GLU A 60 -2.63 2.21 9.19
N LEU A 61 -2.16 1.10 8.62
CA LEU A 61 -2.78 0.48 7.46
C LEU A 61 -3.92 -0.44 7.91
N CYS A 62 -5.06 -0.38 7.23
CA CYS A 62 -6.22 -1.18 7.55
C CYS A 62 -5.96 -2.66 7.20
N LYS A 63 -5.95 -3.51 8.23
CA LYS A 63 -5.73 -4.97 8.14
C LYS A 63 -6.95 -5.79 8.58
N SER A 64 -8.08 -5.13 8.84
CA SER A 64 -9.31 -5.78 9.32
C SER A 64 -10.02 -6.61 8.24
N ILE A 65 -9.63 -6.45 6.97
CA ILE A 65 -10.20 -7.16 5.83
C ILE A 65 -9.13 -8.13 5.29
N ASN A 66 -9.52 -9.36 5.01
CA ASN A 66 -8.64 -10.33 4.36
C ASN A 66 -8.28 -9.83 2.95
N PRO A 67 -7.00 -9.52 2.65
CA PRO A 67 -6.61 -8.85 1.41
C PRO A 67 -6.92 -9.67 0.15
N ASP A 68 -6.99 -11.01 0.27
CA ASP A 68 -7.26 -11.90 -0.86
C ASP A 68 -8.76 -12.04 -1.16
N GLU A 69 -9.62 -11.71 -0.20
CA GLU A 69 -11.08 -11.82 -0.33
C GLU A 69 -11.77 -10.46 -0.36
N ALA A 70 -11.04 -9.37 -0.04
CA ALA A 70 -11.57 -8.01 0.05
C ALA A 70 -12.36 -7.59 -1.20
N VAL A 71 -11.85 -7.95 -2.39
CA VAL A 71 -12.52 -7.63 -3.66
C VAL A 71 -13.79 -8.44 -3.84
N ALA A 72 -13.76 -9.74 -3.54
CA ALA A 72 -14.91 -10.63 -3.68
C ALA A 72 -16.03 -10.25 -2.70
N TYR A 73 -15.67 -9.90 -1.46
CA TYR A 73 -16.63 -9.38 -0.47
C TYR A 73 -17.26 -8.05 -0.90
N GLY A 74 -16.50 -7.15 -1.54
CA GLY A 74 -17.02 -5.86 -1.99
C GLY A 74 -17.87 -5.93 -3.27
N ALA A 75 -17.76 -7.01 -4.04
CA ALA A 75 -18.50 -7.19 -5.29
C ALA A 75 -19.83 -7.95 -5.12
N ALA A 76 -20.01 -8.66 -4.00
CA ALA A 76 -21.24 -9.39 -3.64
C ALA A 76 -22.29 -8.44 -3.05
#